data_AF-A0A9P0YYF4-F1
#
_entry.id   AF-A0A9P0YYF4-F1
#
_cell.length_a   1.000
_cell.length_b   1.000
_cell.length_c   1.000
_cell.angle_alpha   90.00
_cell.angle_beta   90.00
_cell.angle_gamma   90.00
#
_symmetry.space_group_name_H-M   'P 1'
#
loop_
_entity.id
_entity.type
_entity.pdbx_description
1 polymer ?
#
loop_
_entity_poly.entity_id
_entity_poly.type
_entity_poly.pdbx_seq_one_letter_code
_entity_poly.pdbx_strand_id
1 'polypeptide(L)'
;MGFNSSKRTFMVAVHVFCSMSKLTWDKKIHAYMKWGLSEDQISESFGKNPWIMACSEEKILLGMDFFVNKMGLNPADILSNPVIIMLSLEKRIIPRSLVYQTLTAKGLLRKELKLLVRMLKAPEEKFLINYVKCYENKVPDLMKLYQMPGLMVVPN
;
A
#
# COMPACT_ATOMS: atom_id res chain seq x y z
N MET A 1 -26.94 6.20 -0.28
CA MET A 1 -25.91 5.18 -0.51
C MET A 1 -26.20 4.46 -1.82
N GLY A 2 -25.48 4.81 -2.91
CA GLY A 2 -25.60 4.17 -4.21
C GLY A 2 -24.60 3.04 -4.36
N PHE A 3 -24.94 1.83 -3.93
CA PHE A 3 -24.09 0.66 -4.10
C PHE A 3 -24.44 -0.05 -5.41
N ASN A 4 -23.73 0.26 -6.49
CA ASN A 4 -23.69 -0.62 -7.66
C ASN A 4 -22.35 -1.35 -7.67
N SER A 5 -22.27 -2.45 -6.93
CA SER A 5 -21.08 -3.30 -6.88
C SER A 5 -21.53 -4.76 -6.98
N SER A 6 -20.68 -5.62 -7.54
CA SER A 6 -20.98 -7.07 -7.66
C SER A 6 -21.48 -7.63 -6.32
N LYS A 7 -22.36 -8.66 -6.34
CA LYS A 7 -22.90 -9.29 -5.12
C LYS A 7 -21.82 -9.57 -4.05
N ARG A 8 -20.59 -9.91 -4.48
CA ARG A 8 -19.43 -10.11 -3.60
C ARG A 8 -18.97 -8.84 -2.90
N THR A 9 -18.76 -7.75 -3.64
CA THR A 9 -18.31 -6.47 -3.07
C THR A 9 -19.31 -5.95 -2.05
N PHE A 10 -20.61 -6.06 -2.34
CA PHE A 10 -21.67 -5.71 -1.39
C PHE A 10 -21.59 -6.54 -0.10
N MET A 11 -21.47 -7.86 -0.19
CA MET A 11 -21.32 -8.73 0.99
C MET A 11 -20.08 -8.37 1.82
N VAL A 12 -18.94 -8.08 1.16
CA VAL A 12 -17.73 -7.63 1.86
C VAL A 12 -17.96 -6.28 2.54
N ALA A 13 -18.65 -5.35 1.89
CA ALA A 13 -18.98 -4.04 2.47
C ALA A 13 -19.82 -4.17 3.73
N VAL A 14 -20.88 -4.97 3.68
CA VAL A 14 -21.72 -5.27 4.84
C VAL A 14 -20.90 -5.92 5.95
N HIS A 15 -20.07 -6.91 5.61
CA HIS A 15 -19.22 -7.58 6.59
C HIS A 15 -18.26 -6.60 7.29
N VAL A 16 -17.53 -5.80 6.52
CA VAL A 16 -16.60 -4.80 7.07
C VAL A 16 -17.37 -3.80 7.95
N PHE A 17 -18.47 -3.25 7.46
CA PHE A 17 -19.27 -2.26 8.19
C PHE A 17 -19.81 -2.83 9.51
N CYS A 18 -20.42 -4.02 9.49
CA CYS A 18 -20.98 -4.66 10.67
C CYS A 18 -19.92 -5.15 11.67
N SER A 19 -18.66 -5.29 11.26
CA SER A 19 -17.57 -5.76 12.12
C SER A 19 -16.98 -4.70 13.05
N MET A 20 -17.45 -3.44 12.99
CA MET A 20 -16.90 -2.36 13.81
C MET A 20 -17.97 -1.39 14.31
N SER A 21 -17.66 -0.69 15.40
CA SER A 21 -18.53 0.38 15.91
C SER A 21 -18.44 1.63 15.05
N LYS A 22 -19.45 2.51 15.16
CA LYS A 22 -19.43 3.84 14.53
C LYS A 22 -18.21 4.65 14.94
N LEU A 23 -17.82 4.61 16.21
CA LEU A 23 -16.62 5.30 16.70
C LEU A 23 -15.35 4.82 15.97
N THR A 24 -15.20 3.51 15.77
CA THR A 24 -14.07 2.93 15.03
C THR A 24 -14.10 3.33 13.56
N TRP A 25 -15.30 3.36 12.96
CA TRP A 25 -15.49 3.82 11.58
C TRP A 25 -15.02 5.28 11.43
N ASP A 26 -15.53 6.18 12.28
CA ASP A 26 -15.23 7.61 12.23
C ASP A 26 -13.72 7.84 12.41
N LYS A 27 -13.06 7.16 13.35
CA LYS A 27 -11.60 7.25 13.54
C LYS A 27 -10.83 6.88 12.27
N LYS A 28 -11.23 5.82 11.56
CA LYS A 28 -10.59 5.40 10.31
C LYS A 28 -10.83 6.40 9.17
N ILE A 29 -12.03 6.99 9.08
CA ILE A 29 -12.30 8.09 8.13
C ILE A 29 -11.35 9.25 8.41
N HIS A 30 -11.27 9.71 9.66
CA HIS A 30 -10.38 10.80 10.05
C HIS A 30 -8.90 10.47 9.79
N ALA A 31 -8.49 9.21 9.96
CA ALA A 31 -7.13 8.76 9.64
C ALA A 31 -6.78 8.96 8.15
N TYR A 32 -7.72 8.75 7.24
CA TYR A 32 -7.55 9.05 5.81
C TYR A 32 -7.61 10.55 5.53
N MET A 33 -8.52 11.30 6.17
CA MET A 33 -8.67 12.74 5.97
C MET A 33 -7.42 13.55 6.32
N LYS A 34 -6.60 13.07 7.28
CA LYS A 34 -5.27 13.65 7.58
C LYS A 34 -4.34 13.78 6.36
N TRP A 35 -4.61 13.01 5.31
CA TRP A 35 -3.84 12.99 4.06
C TRP A 35 -4.53 13.78 2.94
N GLY A 36 -5.48 14.67 3.26
CA GLY A 36 -6.16 15.52 2.27
C GLY A 36 -7.25 14.81 1.47
N LEU A 37 -7.67 13.61 1.90
CA LEU A 37 -8.81 12.91 1.33
C LEU A 37 -10.12 13.47 1.89
N SER A 38 -11.11 13.71 1.04
CA SER A 38 -12.47 14.04 1.46
C SER A 38 -13.24 12.80 1.91
N GLU A 39 -14.26 13.00 2.75
CA GLU A 39 -15.16 11.91 3.17
C GLU A 39 -15.87 11.26 1.99
N ASP A 40 -16.22 12.03 0.96
CA ASP A 40 -16.84 11.54 -0.28
C ASP A 40 -15.88 10.61 -1.05
N GLN A 41 -14.61 11.00 -1.21
CA GLN A 41 -13.60 10.15 -1.85
C GLN A 41 -13.41 8.83 -1.09
N ILE A 42 -13.41 8.89 0.24
CA ILE A 42 -13.27 7.69 1.08
C ILE A 42 -14.51 6.80 0.96
N SER A 43 -15.71 7.39 0.99
CA SER A 43 -16.98 6.67 0.87
C SER A 43 -17.16 6.03 -0.51
N GLU A 44 -16.79 6.74 -1.58
CA GLU A 44 -16.79 6.20 -2.94
C GLU A 44 -15.80 5.04 -3.06
N SER A 45 -14.59 5.21 -2.50
CA SER A 45 -13.57 4.17 -2.50
C SER A 45 -13.99 2.95 -1.68
N PHE A 46 -14.70 3.15 -0.58
CA PHE A 46 -15.27 2.06 0.23
C PHE A 46 -16.32 1.27 -0.56
N GLY A 47 -17.20 1.96 -1.29
CA GLY A 47 -18.20 1.30 -2.14
C GLY A 47 -17.59 0.45 -3.25
N LYS A 48 -16.42 0.86 -3.78
CA LYS A 48 -15.68 0.11 -4.81
C LYS A 48 -14.83 -1.00 -4.21
N ASN A 49 -14.14 -0.72 -3.11
CA ASN A 49 -13.19 -1.61 -2.45
C ASN A 49 -13.31 -1.52 -0.92
N PRO A 50 -14.25 -2.25 -0.30
CA PRO A 50 -14.54 -2.09 1.12
C PRO A 50 -13.37 -2.45 2.05
N TRP A 51 -12.40 -3.19 1.54
CA TRP A 51 -11.17 -3.57 2.24
C TRP A 51 -10.33 -2.37 2.71
N ILE A 52 -10.51 -1.16 2.15
CA ILE A 52 -9.82 0.03 2.69
C ILE A 52 -10.15 0.25 4.18
N MET A 53 -11.37 -0.08 4.61
CA MET A 53 -11.80 0.10 6.02
C MET A 53 -11.54 -1.14 6.88
N ALA A 54 -11.08 -2.25 6.31
CA ALA A 54 -10.82 -3.49 7.05
C ALA A 54 -9.54 -3.44 7.89
N CYS A 55 -8.60 -2.55 7.57
CA CYS A 55 -7.38 -2.36 8.35
C CYS A 55 -7.64 -1.65 9.69
N SER A 56 -6.76 -1.84 10.67
CA SER A 56 -6.78 -1.04 11.90
C SER A 56 -6.43 0.42 11.59
N GLU A 57 -6.86 1.34 12.47
CA GLU A 57 -6.50 2.76 12.37
C GLU A 57 -4.98 2.95 12.31
N GLU A 58 -4.24 2.29 13.21
CA GLU A 58 -2.78 2.32 13.24
C GLU A 58 -2.16 1.89 11.91
N LYS A 59 -2.66 0.81 11.31
CA LYS A 59 -2.15 0.30 10.03
C LYS A 59 -2.42 1.27 8.88
N ILE A 60 -3.56 1.96 8.91
CA ILE A 60 -3.88 3.02 7.94
C ILE A 60 -2.89 4.17 8.10
N LEU A 61 -2.68 4.67 9.32
CA LEU A 61 -1.77 5.79 9.59
C LEU A 61 -0.34 5.48 9.15
N LEU A 62 0.20 4.32 9.56
CA LEU A 62 1.56 3.91 9.20
C LEU A 62 1.72 3.66 7.69
N GLY A 63 0.72 3.02 7.06
CA GLY A 63 0.74 2.79 5.62
C GLY A 63 0.68 4.08 4.81
N MET A 64 -0.21 4.99 5.19
CA MET A 64 -0.35 6.28 4.53
C MET A 64 0.90 7.15 4.72
N ASP A 65 1.50 7.20 5.91
CA ASP A 65 2.77 7.90 6.14
C ASP A 65 3.87 7.38 5.23
N PHE A 66 4.03 6.06 5.16
CA PHE A 66 5.03 5.47 4.28
C PHE A 66 4.77 5.81 2.80
N PHE A 67 3.55 5.60 2.31
CA PHE A 67 3.27 5.80 0.89
C PHE A 67 3.25 7.28 0.48
N VAL A 68 2.70 8.17 1.30
CA VAL A 68 2.61 9.59 0.96
C VAL A 68 3.93 10.30 1.26
N ASN A 69 4.43 10.21 2.49
CA ASN A 69 5.62 10.97 2.89
C ASN A 69 6.94 10.34 2.43
N LYS A 70 7.07 9.00 2.49
CA LYS A 70 8.34 8.33 2.11
C LYS A 70 8.42 7.98 0.63
N MET A 71 7.29 7.64 0.02
CA MET A 71 7.24 7.24 -1.40
C MET A 71 6.73 8.35 -2.33
N GLY A 72 6.17 9.43 -1.80
CA GLY A 72 5.65 10.55 -2.59
C GLY A 72 4.43 10.19 -3.45
N LEU A 73 3.63 9.21 -3.02
CA LEU A 73 2.43 8.79 -3.75
C LEU A 73 1.23 9.68 -3.43
N ASN A 74 0.32 9.82 -4.38
CA ASN A 74 -0.93 10.52 -4.16
C ASN A 74 -1.85 9.68 -3.24
N PRO A 75 -2.44 10.25 -2.18
CA PRO A 75 -3.40 9.58 -1.30
C PRO A 75 -4.54 8.84 -2.04
N ALA A 76 -5.07 9.42 -3.12
CA ALA A 76 -6.16 8.81 -3.89
C ALA A 76 -5.75 7.53 -4.65
N ASP A 77 -4.49 7.44 -5.05
CA ASP A 77 -3.93 6.24 -5.69
C ASP A 77 -3.88 5.05 -4.73
N ILE A 78 -3.68 5.34 -3.44
CA ILE A 78 -3.64 4.33 -2.38
C ILE A 78 -5.05 3.79 -2.11
N LEU A 79 -6.07 4.66 -2.06
CA LEU A 79 -7.48 4.25 -1.92
C LEU A 79 -7.94 3.34 -3.07
N SER A 80 -7.37 3.54 -4.26
CA SER A 80 -7.65 2.70 -5.43
C SER A 80 -7.03 1.29 -5.33
N ASN A 81 -6.12 1.06 -4.36
CA ASN A 81 -5.37 -0.18 -4.20
C ASN A 81 -5.30 -0.68 -2.75
N PRO A 82 -6.43 -0.91 -2.04
CA PRO A 82 -6.46 -1.20 -0.60
C PRO A 82 -5.52 -2.30 -0.14
N VAL A 83 -5.36 -3.32 -0.98
CA VAL A 83 -4.55 -4.50 -0.70
C VAL A 83 -3.12 -4.11 -0.33
N ILE A 84 -2.57 -3.00 -0.86
CA ILE A 84 -1.19 -2.60 -0.54
C ILE A 84 -1.03 -2.17 0.92
N ILE A 85 -2.03 -1.50 1.51
CA ILE A 85 -2.04 -1.15 2.94
C ILE A 85 -2.15 -2.41 3.79
N MET A 86 -2.88 -3.43 3.33
CA MET A 86 -3.10 -4.68 4.08
C MET A 86 -1.82 -5.52 4.26
N LEU A 87 -0.80 -5.32 3.43
CA LEU A 87 0.46 -6.07 3.49
C LEU A 87 1.24 -5.74 4.78
N SER A 88 2.24 -6.56 5.13
CA SER A 88 3.14 -6.24 6.23
C SER A 88 4.02 -5.05 5.84
N LEU A 89 3.98 -3.98 6.64
CA LEU A 89 4.78 -2.79 6.39
C LEU A 89 6.27 -3.12 6.41
N GLU A 90 6.75 -3.71 7.51
CA GLU A 90 8.15 -4.03 7.73
C GLU A 90 8.64 -5.20 6.88
N LYS A 91 7.85 -6.27 6.76
CA LYS A 91 8.32 -7.50 6.09
C LYS A 91 8.13 -7.46 4.57
N ARG A 92 7.32 -6.54 4.04
CA ARG A 92 6.98 -6.55 2.61
C ARG A 92 6.96 -5.18 1.96
N ILE A 93 6.27 -4.21 2.54
CA ILE A 93 6.12 -2.90 1.88
C ILE A 93 7.47 -2.19 1.81
N ILE A 94 8.15 -2.04 2.95
CA ILE A 94 9.43 -1.32 3.04
C ILE A 94 10.52 -2.00 2.19
N PRO A 95 10.85 -3.29 2.36
CA PRO A 95 11.96 -3.91 1.64
C PRO A 95 11.78 -3.88 0.12
N ARG A 96 10.55 -4.10 -0.35
CA ARG A 96 10.24 -4.11 -1.79
C ARG A 96 10.19 -2.72 -2.39
N SER A 97 9.78 -1.72 -1.61
CA SER A 97 9.79 -0.32 -2.03
C SER A 97 11.23 0.20 -2.14
N LEU A 98 12.14 -0.22 -1.25
CA LEU A 98 13.57 0.10 -1.35
C LEU A 98 14.20 -0.50 -2.61
N VAL A 99 13.88 -1.76 -2.94
CA VAL A 99 14.29 -2.39 -4.21
C VAL A 99 13.76 -1.59 -5.40
N TYR A 100 12.48 -1.22 -5.39
CA TYR A 100 11.87 -0.42 -6.45
C TYR A 100 12.55 0.95 -6.64
N GLN A 101 12.78 1.68 -5.53
CA GLN A 101 13.48 2.97 -5.56
C GLN A 101 14.91 2.82 -6.09
N THR A 102 15.65 1.82 -5.61
CA THR A 102 17.03 1.54 -6.04
C THR A 102 17.11 1.27 -7.54
N LEU A 103 16.25 0.41 -8.06
CA LEU A 103 16.22 0.06 -9.48
C LEU A 103 15.76 1.23 -10.35
N THR A 104 14.79 2.01 -9.89
CA THR A 104 14.31 3.20 -10.60
C THR A 104 15.39 4.28 -10.65
N ALA A 105 16.11 4.52 -9.55
CA ALA A 105 17.20 5.49 -9.48
C ALA A 105 18.37 5.13 -10.41
N LYS A 106 18.59 3.83 -10.65
CA LYS A 106 19.58 3.33 -11.62
C LYS A 106 19.05 3.24 -13.06
N GLY A 107 17.82 3.68 -13.33
CA GLY A 107 17.19 3.62 -14.65
C GLY A 107 16.86 2.21 -15.13
N LEU A 108 16.86 1.21 -14.24
CA LEU A 108 16.60 -0.20 -14.57
C LEU A 108 15.11 -0.53 -14.59
N LEU A 109 14.29 0.26 -13.89
CA LEU A 109 12.84 0.19 -13.92
C LEU A 109 12.24 1.57 -14.24
N ARG A 110 11.06 1.55 -14.87
CA ARG A 110 10.26 2.76 -15.06
C ARG A 110 9.59 3.15 -13.75
N LYS A 111 9.56 4.45 -13.44
CA LYS A 111 8.86 5.00 -12.29
C LYS A 111 7.34 4.98 -12.55
N GLU A 112 6.69 3.86 -12.24
CA GLU A 112 5.27 3.64 -12.49
C GLU A 112 4.57 3.03 -11.26
N LEU A 113 3.47 3.65 -10.81
CA LEU A 113 2.67 3.16 -9.68
C LEU A 113 2.20 1.71 -9.91
N LYS A 114 1.73 1.40 -11.11
CA LYS A 114 1.26 0.05 -11.47
C LYS A 114 2.36 -1.00 -11.27
N LEU A 115 3.61 -0.65 -11.57
CA LEU A 115 4.76 -1.52 -11.36
C LEU A 115 5.05 -1.72 -9.87
N LEU A 116 5.08 -0.64 -9.08
CA LEU A 116 5.24 -0.71 -7.62
C LEU A 116 4.16 -1.60 -6.99
N VAL A 117 2.88 -1.37 -7.32
CA VAL A 117 1.77 -2.18 -6.83
C VAL A 117 1.94 -3.66 -7.21
N ARG A 118 2.41 -3.95 -8.44
CA ARG A 118 2.70 -5.31 -8.89
C ARG A 118 3.83 -5.96 -8.09
N MET A 119 4.89 -5.21 -7.80
CA MET A 119 6.01 -5.68 -6.96
C MET A 119 5.57 -5.98 -5.52
N LEU A 120 4.75 -5.11 -4.94
CA LEU A 120 4.21 -5.30 -3.59
C LEU A 120 3.29 -6.53 -3.49
N LYS A 121 2.47 -6.78 -4.50
CA LYS A 121 1.52 -7.91 -4.53
C LYS A 121 2.15 -9.25 -4.91
N ALA A 122 3.34 -9.25 -5.52
CA ALA A 122 3.97 -10.48 -6.00
C ALA A 122 4.20 -11.51 -4.87
N PRO A 123 4.03 -12.81 -5.12
CA PRO A 123 4.57 -13.84 -4.24
C PRO A 123 6.07 -13.67 -4.03
N GLU A 124 6.58 -14.09 -2.87
CA GLU A 124 7.98 -13.91 -2.48
C GLU A 124 8.96 -14.43 -3.53
N GLU A 125 8.78 -15.67 -3.96
CA GLU A 125 9.60 -16.32 -4.98
C GLU A 125 9.63 -15.51 -6.30
N LYS A 126 8.44 -15.12 -6.78
CA LYS A 126 8.32 -14.31 -8.00
C LYS A 126 8.95 -12.93 -7.84
N PHE A 127 8.88 -12.34 -6.65
CA PHE A 127 9.52 -11.06 -6.37
C PHE A 127 11.04 -11.18 -6.46
N LEU A 128 11.60 -12.19 -5.78
CA LEU A 128 13.05 -12.43 -5.76
C LEU A 128 13.60 -12.71 -7.15
N ILE A 129 12.94 -13.57 -7.94
CA ILE A 129 13.39 -13.90 -9.30
C ILE A 129 13.32 -12.65 -10.20
N ASN A 130 12.16 -11.97 -10.24
CA ASN A 130 11.89 -10.95 -11.25
C ASN A 130 12.38 -9.54 -10.90
N TYR A 131 12.78 -9.29 -9.65
CA TYR A 131 13.18 -7.94 -9.21
C TYR A 131 14.44 -7.91 -8.35
N VAL A 132 14.96 -9.05 -7.90
CA VAL A 132 16.22 -9.09 -7.12
C VAL A 132 17.30 -9.81 -7.90
N LYS A 133 17.16 -11.12 -8.14
CA LYS A 133 18.17 -11.97 -8.79
C LYS A 133 18.48 -11.53 -10.22
N CYS A 134 17.48 -11.16 -11.01
CA CYS A 134 17.70 -10.69 -12.38
C CYS A 134 18.49 -9.37 -12.50
N TYR A 135 18.64 -8.63 -11.40
CA TYR A 135 19.43 -7.39 -11.35
C TYR A 135 20.71 -7.52 -10.52
N GLU A 136 21.03 -8.70 -10.00
CA GLU A 136 22.18 -8.93 -9.11
C GLU A 136 23.50 -8.50 -9.77
N ASN A 137 23.71 -8.84 -11.04
CA ASN A 137 24.91 -8.43 -11.77
C ASN A 137 25.01 -6.92 -12.02
N LYS A 138 23.89 -6.19 -11.96
CA LYS A 138 23.82 -4.73 -12.17
C LYS A 138 23.82 -3.97 -10.84
N VAL A 139 23.38 -4.62 -9.77
CA VAL A 139 23.27 -4.08 -8.42
C VAL A 139 23.70 -5.17 -7.42
N PRO A 140 25.02 -5.38 -7.23
CA PRO A 140 25.55 -6.52 -6.46
C PRO A 140 25.04 -6.63 -5.01
N ASP A 141 24.61 -5.54 -4.39
CA ASP A 141 24.10 -5.52 -3.01
C ASP A 141 22.57 -5.49 -2.90
N LEU A 142 21.83 -5.70 -4.00
CA LEU A 142 20.37 -5.60 -4.00
C LEU A 142 19.69 -6.66 -3.11
N MET A 143 20.24 -7.87 -3.07
CA MET A 143 19.76 -8.93 -2.18
C MET A 143 19.99 -8.56 -0.71
N LYS A 144 21.18 -8.03 -0.39
CA LYS A 144 21.49 -7.58 0.98
C LYS A 144 20.54 -6.47 1.39
N LEU A 145 20.33 -5.48 0.53
CA LEU A 145 19.37 -4.38 0.75
C LEU A 145 17.95 -4.91 0.99
N TYR A 146 17.51 -5.93 0.25
CA TYR A 146 16.20 -6.55 0.46
C TYR A 146 16.11 -7.27 1.82
N GLN A 147 17.20 -7.87 2.29
CA GLN A 147 17.26 -8.62 3.56
C GLN A 147 17.51 -7.72 4.78
N MET A 148 17.88 -6.46 4.58
CA MET A 148 18.10 -5.54 5.70
C MET A 148 16.79 -5.33 6.47
N PRO A 149 16.78 -5.48 7.81
CA PRO A 149 15.64 -5.09 8.63
C PRO A 149 15.35 -3.61 8.35
N GLY A 150 14.07 -3.27 8.19
CA GLY A 150 13.61 -1.96 7.73
C GLY A 150 14.18 -0.79 8.53
N LEU A 151 15.35 -0.31 8.12
CA LEU A 151 15.95 0.93 8.61
C LEU A 151 15.16 2.07 7.99
N MET A 152 14.43 2.78 8.84
CA MET A 152 14.00 4.15 8.56
C MET A 152 15.26 5.00 8.36
N VAL A 153 15.77 5.05 7.13
CA VAL A 153 16.68 6.12 6.74
C VAL A 153 15.80 7.33 6.47
N VAL A 154 15.64 8.16 7.51
CA VAL A 154 15.11 9.51 7.41
C VAL A 154 16.20 10.34 6.73
N PRO A 155 16.01 10.92 5.53
CA PRO A 155 16.90 11.97 5.07
C PRO A 155 16.58 13.23 5.89
N ASN A 156 17.65 13.87 6.37
CA ASN A 156 17.64 15.19 7.00
C ASN A 156 16.92 16.24 6.14
#